data_AF-A0A1G0E0V9-F1
#
_entry.id   AF-A0A1G0E0V9-F1
#
_cell.length_a   1.000
_cell.length_b   1.000
_cell.length_c   1.000
_cell.angle_alpha   90.00
_cell.angle_beta   90.00
_cell.angle_gamma   90.00
#
_symmetry.space_group_name_H-M   'P 1'
#
loop_
_entity.id
_entity.type
_entity.pdbx_description
1 polymer ?
#
loop_
_entity_poly.entity_id
_entity_poly.type
_entity_poly.pdbx_seq_one_letter_code
_entity_poly.pdbx_strand_id
1 'polypeptide(L)'
;MIQKGFIEPDICAYLEKVFGKRYTVSGMTKWLQLNDFRYKKPHGVPAKADKKQQGEFVSYYHELKEKTQDKESIYFADSVHPQHQTYLTDGWIYKGVRKEVAMTGRQKSLNLIGGICVDGHKIAYTSAEKVDGDIIKLFLS
;
A
#
# COMPACT_ATOMS: atom_id res chain seq x y z
N MET A 1 4.17 11.63 -2.68
CA MET A 1 3.17 12.72 -2.45
C MET A 1 1.80 12.16 -2.79
N ILE A 2 0.89 12.05 -1.81
CA ILE A 2 -0.46 11.54 -2.02
C ILE A 2 -1.29 12.67 -2.65
N GLN A 3 -1.80 12.47 -3.87
CA GLN A 3 -2.82 13.35 -4.40
C GLN A 3 -4.16 12.81 -3.92
N LYS A 4 -4.69 13.41 -2.84
CA LYS A 4 -5.99 13.06 -2.31
C LYS A 4 -7.07 13.37 -3.35
N GLY A 5 -7.89 12.38 -3.68
CA GLY A 5 -9.22 12.63 -4.22
C GLY A 5 -10.03 13.46 -3.22
N PHE A 6 -10.93 14.31 -3.72
CA PHE A 6 -11.75 15.16 -2.86
C PHE A 6 -12.77 14.30 -2.11
N ILE A 7 -12.61 14.20 -0.79
CA ILE A 7 -13.58 13.61 0.13
C ILE A 7 -14.54 14.69 0.65
N GLU A 8 -15.70 14.29 1.16
CA GLU A 8 -16.78 15.19 1.53
C GLU A 8 -16.38 16.33 2.50
N PRO A 9 -15.55 16.10 3.54
CA PRO A 9 -15.08 17.17 4.41
C PRO A 9 -14.24 18.21 3.66
N ASP A 10 -13.38 17.78 2.73
CA ASP A 10 -12.52 18.67 1.94
C ASP A 10 -13.36 19.51 0.96
N ILE A 11 -14.41 18.91 0.38
CA ILE A 11 -15.36 19.61 -0.50
C ILE A 11 -16.15 20.66 0.30
N CYS A 12 -16.65 20.31 1.49
CA CYS A 12 -17.36 21.26 2.35
C CYS A 12 -16.46 22.45 2.72
N ALA A 13 -15.21 22.20 3.13
CA ALA A 13 -14.26 23.24 3.47
C ALA A 13 -13.92 24.14 2.27
N TYR A 14 -13.77 23.56 1.08
CA TYR A 14 -13.57 24.31 -0.16
C TYR A 14 -14.76 25.21 -0.49
N LEU A 15 -16.00 24.70 -0.38
CA LEU A 15 -17.20 25.48 -0.66
C LEU A 15 -17.43 26.62 0.32
N GLU A 16 -17.10 26.42 1.60
CA GLU A 16 -17.15 27.47 2.61
C GLU A 16 -16.10 28.55 2.31
N LYS A 17 -14.86 28.14 1.98
CA LYS A 17 -13.77 29.07 1.67
C LYS A 17 -14.01 29.89 0.40
N VAL A 18 -14.53 29.28 -0.65
CA VAL A 18 -14.63 29.90 -2.00
C VAL A 18 -15.99 30.55 -2.23
N PHE A 19 -17.07 29.95 -1.74
CA PHE A 19 -18.45 30.39 -2.03
C PHE A 19 -19.22 30.82 -0.77
N GLY A 20 -18.62 30.75 0.43
CA GLY A 20 -19.29 31.09 1.68
C GLY A 20 -20.47 30.18 2.03
N LYS A 21 -20.55 28.99 1.42
CA LYS A 21 -21.66 28.04 1.63
C LYS A 21 -21.23 26.91 2.54
N ARG A 22 -21.94 26.76 3.65
CA ARG A 22 -21.68 25.70 4.63
C ARG A 22 -22.63 24.52 4.40
N TYR A 23 -22.04 23.35 4.21
CA TYR A 23 -22.76 22.08 4.08
C TYR A 23 -22.37 21.14 5.22
N THR A 24 -23.32 20.31 5.64
CA THR A 24 -22.99 19.12 6.43
C THR A 24 -22.40 18.05 5.50
N VAL A 25 -21.58 17.16 6.05
CA VAL A 25 -21.00 16.03 5.29
C VAL A 25 -22.09 15.21 4.61
N SER A 26 -23.17 14.88 5.33
CA SER A 26 -24.30 14.13 4.79
C SER A 26 -25.08 14.90 3.72
N GLY A 27 -25.22 16.21 3.87
CA GLY A 27 -25.81 17.08 2.85
C GLY A 27 -24.97 17.13 1.58
N MET A 28 -23.65 17.20 1.72
CA MET A 28 -22.70 17.17 0.61
C MET A 28 -22.74 15.85 -0.15
N THR A 29 -22.74 14.71 0.55
CA THR A 29 -22.88 13.38 -0.07
C THR A 29 -24.15 13.30 -0.93
N LYS A 30 -25.30 13.75 -0.39
CA LYS A 30 -26.58 13.75 -1.13
C LYS A 30 -26.52 14.67 -2.35
N TRP A 31 -25.98 15.87 -2.19
CA TRP A 31 -25.84 16.83 -3.29
C TRP A 31 -24.97 16.25 -4.42
N LEU A 32 -23.84 15.64 -4.08
CA LEU A 32 -22.95 15.00 -5.04
C LEU A 32 -23.64 13.85 -5.79
N GLN A 33 -24.42 13.02 -5.10
CA GLN A 33 -25.19 11.94 -5.73
C GLN A 33 -26.27 12.46 -6.68
N LEU A 34 -26.99 13.52 -6.29
CA LEU A 34 -28.03 14.17 -7.10
C LEU A 34 -27.45 14.85 -8.35
N ASN A 35 -26.21 15.33 -8.28
CA ASN A 35 -25.53 16.02 -9.38
C ASN A 35 -24.61 15.07 -10.16
N ASP A 36 -24.95 13.78 -10.22
CA ASP A 36 -24.24 12.77 -11.01
C ASP A 36 -22.75 12.58 -10.68
N PHE A 37 -22.29 12.94 -9.48
CA PHE A 37 -21.00 12.48 -9.01
C PHE A 37 -21.08 11.02 -8.55
N ARG A 38 -19.98 10.29 -8.69
CA ARG A 38 -19.82 8.93 -8.18
C ARG A 38 -18.54 8.85 -7.36
N TYR A 39 -18.66 8.24 -6.19
CA TYR A 39 -17.53 7.90 -5.35
C TYR A 39 -16.82 6.67 -5.95
N LYS A 40 -15.52 6.77 -6.20
CA LYS A 40 -14.71 5.65 -6.69
C LYS A 40 -13.63 5.32 -5.67
N LYS A 41 -13.59 4.04 -5.28
CA LYS A 41 -12.56 3.47 -4.42
C LYS A 41 -11.77 2.44 -5.22
N PRO A 42 -10.45 2.63 -5.45
CA PRO A 42 -9.64 1.58 -6.02
C PRO A 42 -9.51 0.47 -4.97
N HIS A 43 -10.03 -0.71 -5.28
CA HIS A 43 -9.80 -1.91 -4.48
C HIS A 43 -8.68 -2.72 -5.14
N GLY A 44 -7.55 -2.82 -4.44
CA GLY A 44 -6.54 -3.81 -4.76
C GLY A 44 -7.01 -5.18 -4.26
N VAL A 45 -7.17 -6.13 -5.18
CA VAL A 45 -7.31 -7.55 -4.82
C VAL A 45 -6.02 -8.24 -5.27
N PRO A 46 -5.34 -9.03 -4.41
CA PRO A 46 -4.18 -9.79 -4.82
C PRO A 46 -4.56 -10.76 -5.95
N ALA A 47 -4.16 -10.46 -7.18
CA ALA A 47 -4.59 -11.21 -8.37
C ALA A 47 -4.08 -12.66 -8.42
N LYS A 48 -3.15 -13.03 -7.53
CA LYS A 48 -2.43 -14.32 -7.53
C LYS A 48 -2.48 -15.07 -6.19
N ALA A 49 -3.38 -14.71 -5.28
CA ALA A 49 -3.49 -15.43 -4.01
C ALA A 49 -4.00 -16.87 -4.25
N ASP A 50 -3.12 -17.85 -4.07
CA ASP A 50 -3.46 -19.28 -4.17
C ASP A 50 -3.60 -19.88 -2.77
N LYS A 51 -4.83 -20.24 -2.41
CA LYS A 51 -5.15 -20.83 -1.10
C LYS A 51 -4.46 -22.18 -0.87
N LYS A 52 -4.22 -22.95 -1.94
CA LYS A 52 -3.58 -24.27 -1.83
C LYS A 52 -2.11 -24.10 -1.49
N GLN A 53 -1.39 -23.24 -2.22
CA GLN A 53 0.02 -22.94 -1.94
C GLN A 53 0.22 -22.34 -0.54
N GLN A 54 -0.72 -21.51 -0.08
CA GLN A 54 -0.69 -21.01 1.29
C GLN A 54 -0.84 -22.12 2.33
N GLY A 55 -1.74 -23.07 2.12
CA GLY A 55 -1.90 -24.24 2.99
C GLY A 55 -0.63 -25.10 3.06
N GLU A 56 -0.04 -25.39 1.90
CA GLU A 56 1.22 -26.14 1.78
C GLU A 56 2.37 -25.44 2.53
N PHE A 57 2.48 -24.11 2.38
CA PHE A 57 3.48 -23.31 3.09
C PHE A 57 3.28 -23.32 4.62
N VAL A 58 2.04 -23.24 5.10
CA VAL A 58 1.73 -23.27 6.55
C VAL A 58 2.17 -24.60 7.15
N SER A 59 1.85 -25.72 6.51
CA SER A 59 2.29 -27.05 6.97
C SER A 59 3.81 -27.15 7.01
N TYR A 60 4.50 -26.72 5.94
CA TYR A 60 5.96 -26.68 5.89
C TYR A 60 6.58 -25.84 7.02
N TYR A 61 6.01 -24.66 7.30
CA TYR A 61 6.50 -23.78 8.36
C TYR A 61 6.36 -24.40 9.75
N HIS A 62 5.25 -25.08 10.03
CA HIS A 62 5.07 -25.77 11.32
C HIS A 62 6.11 -26.88 11.51
N GLU A 63 6.34 -27.70 10.49
CA GLU A 63 7.39 -28.73 10.55
C GLU A 63 8.79 -28.13 10.72
N LEU A 64 9.07 -27.02 10.04
CA LEU A 64 10.35 -26.32 10.16
C LEU A 64 10.54 -25.83 11.60
N LYS A 65 9.52 -25.19 12.16
CA LYS A 65 9.55 -24.67 13.53
C LYS A 65 9.74 -25.77 14.57
N GLU A 66 9.15 -26.94 14.38
CA GLU A 66 9.34 -28.08 15.29
C GLU A 66 10.75 -28.69 15.20
N LYS A 67 11.40 -28.62 14.02
CA LYS A 67 12.75 -29.14 13.80
C LYS A 67 13.85 -28.17 14.27
N THR A 68 13.57 -26.88 14.27
CA THR A 68 14.51 -25.83 14.73
C THR A 68 14.67 -25.92 16.26
N GLN A 69 15.87 -26.28 16.71
CA GLN A 69 16.22 -26.30 18.14
C GLN A 69 16.41 -24.88 18.71
N ASP A 70 16.33 -24.71 20.03
CA ASP A 70 16.42 -23.42 20.77
C ASP A 70 17.62 -22.50 20.44
N LYS A 71 18.62 -22.97 19.67
CA LYS A 71 19.80 -22.20 19.27
C LYS A 71 19.75 -21.63 17.85
N GLU A 72 18.76 -22.03 17.06
CA GLU A 72 18.55 -21.54 15.71
C GLU A 72 17.32 -20.65 15.67
N SER A 73 17.43 -19.49 15.01
CA SER A 73 16.33 -18.54 14.89
C SER A 73 15.80 -18.52 13.46
N ILE A 74 14.49 -18.54 13.30
CA ILE A 74 13.85 -18.43 11.99
C ILE A 74 13.76 -16.95 11.60
N TYR A 75 14.31 -16.62 10.45
CA TYR A 75 14.20 -15.30 9.84
C TYR A 75 13.25 -15.34 8.64
N PHE A 76 12.30 -14.42 8.61
CA PHE A 76 11.51 -14.11 7.42
C PHE A 76 12.15 -12.95 6.70
N ALA A 77 12.78 -13.21 5.55
CA ALA A 77 13.36 -12.19 4.70
C ALA A 77 12.40 -11.78 3.58
N ASP A 78 12.32 -10.48 3.31
CA ASP A 78 11.57 -9.91 2.20
C ASP A 78 12.34 -8.73 1.59
N SER A 79 12.12 -8.49 0.30
CA SER A 79 12.68 -7.35 -0.41
C SER A 79 11.55 -6.45 -0.87
N VAL A 80 11.58 -5.19 -0.46
CA VAL A 80 10.61 -4.18 -0.88
C VAL A 80 11.28 -3.17 -1.79
N HIS A 81 10.53 -2.76 -2.81
CA HIS A 81 10.85 -1.63 -3.66
C HIS A 81 9.89 -0.48 -3.31
N PRO A 82 10.19 0.38 -2.32
CA PRO A 82 9.32 1.50 -1.99
C PRO A 82 9.16 2.39 -3.22
N GLN A 83 7.97 2.35 -3.81
CA GLN A 83 7.64 3.22 -4.93
C GLN A 83 7.24 4.58 -4.38
N HIS A 84 7.99 5.62 -4.76
CA HIS A 84 7.58 7.01 -4.57
C HIS A 84 6.59 7.41 -5.67
N GLN A 85 5.48 6.67 -5.78
CA GLN A 85 4.42 6.92 -6.74
C GLN A 85 3.32 7.79 -6.12
N THR A 86 2.70 8.62 -6.95
CA THR A 86 1.47 9.31 -6.59
C THR A 86 0.36 8.28 -6.57
N TYR A 87 -0.10 7.89 -5.39
CA TYR A 87 -1.29 7.06 -5.27
C TYR A 87 -2.53 7.93 -5.49
N LEU A 88 -3.40 7.49 -6.41
CA LEU A 88 -4.74 8.04 -6.54
C LEU A 88 -5.57 7.51 -5.38
N THR A 89 -6.04 8.41 -4.52
CA THR A 89 -6.96 8.02 -3.43
C THR A 89 -8.40 8.12 -3.86
N ASP A 90 -9.28 7.64 -2.99
CA ASP A 90 -10.72 7.72 -3.15
C ASP A 90 -11.20 9.16 -3.33
N GLY A 91 -12.20 9.37 -4.18
CA GLY A 91 -12.76 10.70 -4.40
C GLY A 91 -14.02 10.70 -5.27
N TRP A 92 -14.71 11.84 -5.25
CA TRP A 92 -15.89 12.10 -6.08
C TRP A 92 -15.48 12.54 -7.49
N ILE A 93 -15.94 11.80 -8.50
CA ILE A 93 -15.70 12.12 -9.92
C ILE A 93 -17.05 12.20 -10.63
N TYR A 94 -17.21 13.19 -11.51
CA TYR A 94 -18.41 13.34 -12.32
C TYR A 94 -18.61 12.12 -13.22
N LYS A 95 -19.87 11.63 -13.32
CA LYS A 95 -20.21 10.45 -14.10
C LYS A 95 -19.90 10.68 -15.59
N GLY A 96 -19.28 9.69 -16.22
CA GLY A 96 -18.86 9.76 -17.63
C GLY A 96 -17.55 10.50 -17.90
N VAL A 97 -16.96 11.17 -16.89
CA VAL A 97 -15.68 11.88 -17.05
C VAL A 97 -14.50 11.02 -16.58
N ARG A 98 -13.47 10.94 -17.43
CA ARG A 98 -12.16 10.40 -17.06
C ARG A 98 -11.31 11.55 -16.51
N LYS A 99 -10.93 11.48 -15.24
CA LYS A 99 -9.99 12.43 -14.64
C LYS A 99 -8.58 11.90 -14.81
N GLU A 100 -7.77 12.61 -15.57
CA GLU A 100 -6.34 12.34 -15.69
C GLU A 100 -5.59 13.14 -14.62
N VAL A 101 -4.62 12.48 -13.99
CA VAL A 101 -3.78 13.08 -12.97
C VAL A 101 -2.34 12.91 -13.45
N ALA A 102 -1.61 14.04 -13.51
CA ALA A 102 -0.21 14.03 -13.89
C ALA A 102 0.61 13.23 -12.87
N MET A 103 1.29 12.20 -13.36
CA MET A 103 2.18 11.36 -12.57
C MET A 103 3.61 11.88 -12.69
N THR A 104 4.38 11.81 -11.61
CA THR A 104 5.76 12.27 -11.59
C THR A 104 6.61 11.39 -12.52
N GLY A 105 7.24 11.98 -13.54
CA GLY A 105 7.93 11.25 -14.62
C GLY A 105 9.30 10.66 -14.27
N ARG A 106 9.89 11.00 -13.11
CA ARG A 106 11.17 10.43 -12.66
C ARG A 106 11.09 10.04 -11.20
N GLN A 107 11.31 8.76 -10.92
CA GLN A 107 11.29 8.19 -9.57
C GLN A 107 12.69 7.73 -9.20
N LYS A 108 13.14 8.05 -7.98
CA LYS A 108 14.27 7.36 -7.36
C LYS A 108 13.75 6.03 -6.82
N SER A 109 14.23 4.92 -7.37
CA SER A 109 14.00 3.59 -6.81
C SER A 109 14.87 3.41 -5.58
N LEU A 110 14.26 3.16 -4.44
CA LEU A 110 14.93 2.61 -3.27
C LEU A 110 14.65 1.11 -3.25
N ASN A 111 15.64 0.29 -2.92
CA ASN A 111 15.39 -1.11 -2.62
C ASN A 111 15.88 -1.40 -1.21
N LEU A 112 15.01 -2.04 -0.43
CA LEU A 112 15.30 -2.46 0.93
C LEU A 112 15.16 -3.97 0.98
N ILE A 113 16.15 -4.62 1.58
CA ILE A 113 16.07 -6.02 1.95
C ILE A 113 16.01 -6.05 3.46
N GLY A 114 15.01 -6.73 4.00
CA GLY A 114 14.77 -6.83 5.43
C GLY A 114 14.54 -8.27 5.84
N GLY A 115 14.92 -8.61 7.06
CA GLY A 115 14.66 -9.88 7.70
C GLY A 115 14.11 -9.63 9.09
N ILE A 116 13.00 -10.29 9.45
CA ILE A 116 12.48 -10.28 10.82
C ILE A 116 12.71 -11.65 11.46
N CYS A 117 13.36 -11.63 12.62
CA CYS A 117 13.50 -12.78 13.50
C CYS A 117 12.17 -13.00 14.22
N VAL A 118 11.62 -14.21 14.12
CA VAL A 118 10.40 -14.59 14.84
C VAL A 118 10.64 -14.54 16.35
N ASP A 119 11.82 -14.96 16.78
CA ASP A 119 12.19 -15.01 18.19
C ASP A 119 12.73 -13.65 18.63
N GLY A 120 11.90 -12.89 19.35
CA GLY A 120 12.27 -11.58 19.89
C GLY A 120 12.15 -10.41 18.92
N HIS A 121 11.52 -10.61 17.74
CA HIS A 121 11.16 -9.54 16.79
C HIS A 121 12.32 -8.62 16.38
N LYS A 122 13.54 -9.17 16.30
CA LYS A 122 14.70 -8.42 15.81
C LYS A 122 14.56 -8.20 14.32
N ILE A 123 14.81 -6.97 13.87
CA ILE A 123 14.73 -6.60 12.45
C ILE A 123 16.15 -6.29 11.97
N ALA A 124 16.58 -6.98 10.91
CA ALA A 124 17.77 -6.64 10.14
C ALA A 124 17.33 -6.06 8.80
N TYR A 125 17.98 -5.00 8.33
CA TYR A 125 17.69 -4.45 7.00
C TYR A 125 18.92 -3.82 6.37
N THR A 126 18.97 -3.81 5.04
CA THR A 126 19.98 -3.10 4.25
C THR A 126 19.33 -2.41 3.04
N SER A 127 19.89 -1.27 2.64
CA SER A 127 19.49 -0.59 1.41
C SER A 127 20.44 -0.95 0.28
N ALA A 128 19.92 -1.34 -0.87
CA ALA A 128 20.72 -1.69 -2.03
C ALA A 128 20.24 -0.96 -3.30
N GLU A 129 21.17 -0.65 -4.19
CA GLU A 129 20.85 -0.01 -5.47
C GLU A 129 20.12 -0.97 -6.43
N LYS A 130 20.36 -2.28 -6.27
CA LYS A 130 19.63 -3.38 -6.91
C LYS A 130 19.49 -4.55 -5.92
N VAL A 131 18.39 -5.29 -6.04
CA VAL A 131 18.21 -6.57 -5.32
C VAL A 131 18.58 -7.67 -6.29
N ASP A 132 19.73 -8.31 -6.06
CA ASP A 132 20.19 -9.47 -6.79
C ASP A 132 20.59 -10.59 -5.80
N GLY A 133 20.95 -11.76 -6.33
CA GLY A 133 21.33 -12.91 -5.51
C GLY A 133 22.60 -12.68 -4.69
N ASP A 134 23.48 -11.76 -5.11
CA ASP A 134 24.75 -11.49 -4.43
C ASP A 134 24.54 -10.55 -3.23
N ILE A 135 23.64 -9.57 -3.37
CA ILE A 135 23.20 -8.72 -2.25
C ILE A 135 22.42 -9.55 -1.22
N ILE A 136 21.62 -10.53 -1.64
CA ILE A 136 20.93 -11.44 -0.70
C ILE A 136 21.95 -12.28 0.07
N LYS A 137 22.98 -12.81 -0.61
CA LYS A 137 24.08 -13.51 0.08
C LYS A 137 24.81 -12.61 1.06
N LEU A 138 25.09 -11.36 0.68
CA LEU A 138 25.73 -10.37 1.55
C LEU A 138 24.86 -10.01 2.77
N PHE A 139 23.53 -10.02 2.61
CA PHE A 139 22.60 -9.81 3.73
C PHE A 139 22.55 -11.01 4.69
N LEU A 140 22.82 -12.22 4.19
CA LEU A 140 22.79 -13.47 4.96
C LEU A 140 24.16 -13.87 5.52
N SER A 141 25.25 -13.23 5.08
CA SER A 141 26.64 -13.45 5.53
C SER A 141 26.97 -12.65 6.78
#